data_AF-B4WW72-F1
#
_entry.id   AF-B4WW72-F1
#
_cell.length_a   1.000
_cell.length_b   1.000
_cell.length_c   1.000
_cell.angle_alpha   90.00
_cell.angle_beta   90.00
_cell.angle_gamma   90.00
#
_symmetry.space_group_name_H-M   'P 1'
#
loop_
_entity.id
_entity.type
_entity.pdbx_description
1 polymer ?
#
loop_
_entity_poly.entity_id
_entity_poly.type
_entity_poly.pdbx_seq_one_letter_code
_entity_poly.pdbx_strand_id
1 'polypeptide(L)' 'MQTQASLVNRPTTPTEWRSVNWRKANRRVRNLRHRIFRATTEGDYRKVRSLQKLMLRSYANRLLSVRKVT' A
#
# COMPACT_ATOMS: atom_id res chain seq x y z
N MET A 1 22.75 -31.36 32.12
CA MET A 1 22.55 -29.90 32.27
C MET A 1 22.03 -29.33 30.96
N GLN A 2 20.71 -29.29 30.77
CA GLN A 2 20.10 -28.60 29.65
C GLN A 2 19.21 -27.50 30.23
N THR A 3 19.66 -26.25 30.15
CA THR A 3 18.81 -25.10 30.46
C THR A 3 18.53 -24.39 29.14
N GLN A 4 17.25 -24.37 28.82
CA GLN A 4 16.66 -24.04 27.54
C GLN A 4 16.94 -22.59 27.14
N ALA A 5 17.30 -22.39 25.88
CA ALA A 5 17.34 -21.07 25.26
C ALA A 5 15.93 -20.44 25.32
N SER A 6 15.77 -19.42 26.14
CA SER A 6 14.52 -18.70 26.37
C SER A 6 14.09 -17.93 25.11
N LEU A 7 13.08 -18.48 24.42
CA LEU A 7 12.32 -17.88 23.32
C LEU A 7 11.42 -16.72 23.83
N VAL A 8 11.98 -15.56 24.17
CA VAL A 8 11.19 -14.42 24.71
C VAL A 8 11.09 -13.26 23.72
N ASN A 9 10.76 -13.55 22.45
CA ASN A 9 10.38 -12.47 21.53
C ASN A 9 9.54 -12.94 20.32
N ARG A 10 8.56 -13.82 20.56
CA ARG A 10 7.53 -14.10 19.54
C ARG A 10 6.37 -13.14 19.78
N PRO A 11 6.09 -12.16 18.89
CA PRO A 11 4.87 -11.38 19.02
C PRO A 11 3.69 -12.34 18.81
N THR A 12 2.99 -12.64 19.90
CA THR A 12 1.83 -13.52 19.96
C THR A 12 0.59 -12.86 19.34
N THR A 13 0.65 -11.55 19.10
CA THR A 13 -0.40 -10.79 18.42
C THR A 13 -0.25 -10.95 16.90
N PRO A 14 -1.34 -11.15 16.15
CA PRO A 14 -1.31 -10.99 14.70
C PRO A 14 -0.77 -9.59 14.43
N THR A 15 0.43 -9.50 13.84
CA THR A 15 1.02 -8.21 13.47
C THR A 15 -0.04 -7.43 12.72
N GLU A 16 -0.31 -6.17 13.08
CA GLU A 16 -1.38 -5.36 12.49
C GLU A 16 -1.35 -5.37 10.94
N TRP A 17 -0.18 -5.63 10.35
CA TRP A 17 0.00 -5.92 8.92
C TRP A 17 -0.90 -7.01 8.32
N ARG A 18 -1.28 -8.03 9.10
CA ARG A 18 -2.18 -9.11 8.65
C ARG A 18 -3.65 -8.68 8.68
N SER A 19 -4.03 -7.70 9.50
CA SER A 19 -5.41 -7.19 9.57
C SER A 19 -5.73 -6.16 8.48
N VAL A 20 -4.70 -5.60 7.84
CA VAL A 20 -4.86 -4.66 6.73
C VAL A 20 -5.60 -5.30 5.55
N ASN A 21 -6.67 -4.65 5.07
CA ASN A 21 -7.37 -5.09 3.85
C ASN A 21 -6.57 -4.71 2.59
N TRP A 22 -5.64 -5.58 2.23
CA TRP A 22 -4.76 -5.42 1.08
C TRP A 22 -5.49 -5.40 -0.27
N ARG A 23 -6.60 -6.14 -0.40
CA ARG A 23 -7.40 -6.16 -1.63
C ARG A 23 -7.98 -4.77 -1.91
N LYS A 24 -8.49 -4.11 -0.88
CA LYS A 24 -9.02 -2.74 -0.97
C LYS A 24 -7.94 -1.72 -1.32
N ALA A 25 -6.75 -1.83 -0.72
CA ALA A 25 -5.63 -0.95 -1.03
C ALA A 25 -5.18 -1.09 -2.50
N ASN A 26 -4.97 -2.33 -2.96
CA ASN A 26 -4.63 -2.64 -4.36
C ASN A 26 -5.67 -2.11 -5.34
N ARG A 27 -6.96 -2.33 -5.07
CA ARG A 27 -8.05 -1.82 -5.93
C ARG A 27 -8.03 -0.30 -6.06
N ARG A 28 -7.82 0.43 -4.95
CA ARG A 28 -7.73 1.89 -4.96
C ARG A 28 -6.56 2.39 -5.81
N VAL A 29 -5.38 1.79 -5.67
CA VAL A 29 -4.20 2.16 -6.45
C VAL A 29 -4.37 1.80 -7.93
N ARG A 30 -4.93 0.64 -8.25
CA ARG A 30 -5.22 0.24 -9.64
C ARG A 30 -6.18 1.23 -10.30
N ASN A 31 -7.26 1.62 -9.62
CA ASN A 31 -8.21 2.59 -10.16
C ASN A 31 -7.58 3.96 -10.38
N LEU A 32 -6.70 4.42 -9.48
CA LEU A 32 -5.97 5.68 -9.68
C LEU A 32 -5.05 5.62 -10.90
N ARG A 33 -4.28 4.53 -11.06
CA ARG A 33 -3.42 4.32 -12.23
C ARG A 33 -4.22 4.29 -13.53
N HIS A 34 -5.36 3.60 -13.56
CA HIS A 34 -6.25 3.59 -14.73
C HIS A 34 -6.80 4.97 -15.06
N ARG A 35 -7.19 5.76 -14.05
CA ARG A 35 -7.66 7.13 -14.26
C ARG A 35 -6.57 8.04 -14.81
N ILE A 36 -5.33 7.88 -14.32
CA ILE A 36 -4.17 8.61 -14.84
C ILE A 36 -3.95 8.22 -16.30
N PHE A 37 -3.88 6.93 -16.60
CA PHE A 37 -3.70 6.43 -17.96
C PHE A 37 -4.77 6.98 -18.91
N ARG A 38 -6.06 6.88 -18.53
CA ARG A 38 -7.17 7.41 -19.31
C ARG A 38 -7.08 8.93 -19.53
N ALA A 39 -6.76 9.70 -18.49
CA ALA A 39 -6.59 11.15 -18.62
C ALA A 39 -5.40 11.52 -19.51
N THR A 40 -4.32 10.73 -19.49
CA THR A 40 -3.18 10.89 -20.38
C THR A 40 -3.57 10.60 -21.84
N THR A 41 -4.33 9.52 -22.10
CA THR A 41 -4.80 9.21 -23.47
C THR A 41 -5.79 10.24 -24.00
N GLU A 42 -6.58 10.87 -23.13
CA GLU A 42 -7.51 11.96 -23.47
C GLU A 42 -6.80 13.33 -23.64
N GLY A 43 -5.50 13.43 -23.34
CA GLY A 43 -4.75 14.69 -23.41
C GLY A 43 -5.06 15.69 -22.28
N ASP A 44 -5.82 15.29 -21.26
CA ASP A 44 -6.17 16.14 -20.13
C ASP A 44 -5.05 16.18 -19.07
N TYR A 45 -3.99 16.93 -19.40
CA TYR A 45 -2.82 17.06 -18.53
C TYR A 45 -3.11 17.77 -17.20
N ARG A 46 -4.16 18.60 -17.13
CA ARG A 46 -4.59 19.23 -15.86
C ARG A 46 -5.11 18.16 -14.91
N LYS A 47 -5.94 17.25 -15.40
CA LYS A 47 -6.46 16.09 -14.64
C LYS A 47 -5.36 15.09 -14.31
N VAL A 48 -4.43 14.81 -15.22
CA VAL A 48 -3.26 13.96 -14.93
C VAL A 48 -2.47 14.49 -13.73
N ARG A 49 -2.13 15.79 -13.71
CA ARG A 49 -1.40 16.41 -12.59
C ARG A 49 -2.16 16.32 -11.26
N SER A 50 -3.48 16.54 -11.30
CA SER A 50 -4.33 16.41 -10.11
C SER A 50 -4.36 14.97 -9.59
N LEU A 51 -4.51 13.99 -10.49
CA LEU A 51 -4.54 12.57 -10.15
C LEU A 51 -3.19 12.05 -9.64
N GLN A 52 -2.07 12.52 -10.20
CA GLN A 52 -0.73 12.22 -9.70
C GLN A 52 -0.53 12.76 -8.28
N LYS A 53 -0.91 14.03 -8.00
CA LYS A 53 -0.88 14.59 -6.64
C LYS A 53 -1.75 13.76 -5.68
N LEU A 54 -2.95 13.37 -6.10
CA LEU A 54 -3.83 12.51 -5.30
C LEU A 54 -3.17 11.14 -5.01
N MET A 55 -2.52 10.53 -6.00
CA MET A 55 -1.86 9.24 -5.84
C MET A 55 -0.70 9.31 -4.84
N LEU A 56 0.12 10.36 -4.89
CA LEU A 56 1.22 10.57 -3.95
C LEU A 56 0.72 10.73 -2.50
N ARG A 57 -0.42 11.37 -2.29
CA ARG A 57 -1.01 11.60 -0.95
C ARG A 57 -1.89 10.44 -0.47
N SER A 58 -2.12 9.42 -1.29
CA SER A 58 -3.04 8.33 -0.95
C SER A 58 -2.46 7.39 0.11
N TYR A 59 -3.19 7.20 1.21
CA TYR A 59 -2.85 6.21 2.24
C TYR A 59 -2.71 4.79 1.64
N ALA A 60 -3.58 4.42 0.71
CA ALA A 60 -3.50 3.11 0.05
C ALA A 60 -2.22 2.94 -0.77
N ASN A 61 -1.74 4.03 -1.39
CA ASN A 61 -0.47 4.02 -2.11
C ASN A 61 0.71 3.85 -1.15
N ARG A 62 0.73 4.62 -0.05
CA ARG A 62 1.78 4.51 0.98
C ARG A 62 1.82 3.11 1.60
N LEU A 63 0.66 2.55 1.91
CA LEU A 63 0.52 1.21 2.50
C LEU A 63 1.09 0.12 1.58
N LEU A 64 0.81 0.17 0.28
CA LEU A 64 1.39 -0.77 -0.68
C LEU A 64 2.89 -0.55 -0.89
N SER A 65 3.37 0.70 -0.84
CA SER A 65 4.80 0.99 -0.94
C SER A 65 5.59 0.39 0.22
N VAL A 66 5.10 0.53 1.46
CA VAL A 66 5.75 -0.06 2.64
C VAL A 66 5.75 -1.58 2.53
N ARG A 67 4.61 -2.19 2.18
CA ARG A 67 4.50 -3.65 1.97
C ARG A 67 5.46 -4.19 0.90
N LYS A 68 5.81 -3.39 -0.09
CA LYS A 68 6.72 -3.83 -1.16
C LYS A 68 8.17 -3.91 -0.67
N VAL A 69 8.53 -3.11 0.33
CA VAL A 69 9.88 -3.04 0.90
C VAL A 69 10.06 -4.06 2.02
N THR A 70 9.01 -4.35 2.79
CA THR A 70 9.00 -5.37 3.87
C THR A 70 8.76 -6.77 3.32
#